data_AF-A0AAV7KMG1-F1
#
_entry.id   AF-A0AAV7KMG1-F1
#
_cell.length_a   1.000
_cell.length_b   1.000
_cell.length_c   1.000
_cell.angle_alpha   90.00
_cell.angle_beta   90.00
_cell.angle_gamma   90.00
#
_symmetry.space_group_name_H-M   'P 1'
#
loop_
_entity.id
_entity.type
_entity.pdbx_description
1 polymer ?
#
loop_
_entity_poly.entity_id
_entity_poly.type
_entity_poly.pdbx_seq_one_letter_code
_entity_poly.pdbx_strand_id
1 'polypeptide(L)'
;MGTTILKIFTSNFVSKLYIDTLNECLIRTADVYYPEGWILQEDNSPVHKSKLSKEWKDSENILVLDWPAYSPDLYPIENIWGVLKQRLSKRSLNNLADLEVAIIYEWETFTPDFLKNFILSMPNRVNMCINSGGEKINY
;
A
#
# COMPACT_ATOMS: atom_id res chain seq x y z
N MET A 1 -5.36 -13.29 -3.23
CA MET A 1 -4.15 -12.47 -2.97
C MET A 1 -3.55 -12.02 -4.29
N GLY A 2 -3.19 -10.75 -4.40
CA GLY A 2 -2.66 -10.11 -5.61
C GLY A 2 -2.58 -8.60 -5.39
N THR A 3 -2.22 -7.85 -6.42
CA THR A 3 -2.34 -6.40 -6.40
C THR A 3 -3.81 -5.97 -6.43
N THR A 4 -4.12 -4.83 -5.83
CA THR A 4 -5.41 -4.15 -6.02
C THR A 4 -5.36 -3.26 -7.26
N ILE A 5 -6.49 -2.65 -7.62
CA ILE A 5 -6.51 -1.59 -8.64
C ILE A 5 -5.59 -0.45 -8.17
N LEU A 6 -4.72 0.03 -9.06
CA LEU A 6 -3.86 1.18 -8.82
C LEU A 6 -4.53 2.44 -9.38
N LYS A 7 -4.75 3.44 -8.52
CA LYS A 7 -5.33 4.74 -8.92
C LYS A 7 -4.23 5.78 -9.11
N ILE A 8 -4.18 6.35 -10.30
CA ILE A 8 -3.33 7.50 -10.62
C ILE A 8 -4.19 8.76 -10.56
N PHE A 9 -3.67 9.83 -9.96
CA PHE A 9 -4.38 11.09 -9.80
C PHE A 9 -3.40 12.27 -9.92
N THR A 10 -3.92 13.43 -10.33
CA THR A 10 -3.14 14.67 -10.51
C THR A 10 -3.51 15.77 -9.51
N SER A 11 -4.59 15.56 -8.74
CA SER A 11 -5.05 16.48 -7.70
C SER A 11 -4.35 16.23 -6.36
N ASN A 12 -4.56 17.13 -5.41
CA ASN A 12 -4.05 16.92 -4.05
C ASN A 12 -4.72 15.70 -3.40
N PHE A 13 -3.92 14.89 -2.72
CA PHE A 13 -4.43 13.75 -1.97
C PHE A 13 -5.12 14.21 -0.68
N VAL A 14 -6.44 14.32 -0.73
CA VAL A 14 -7.30 14.77 0.38
C VAL A 14 -8.23 13.64 0.83
N SER A 15 -8.86 13.77 2.00
CA SER A 15 -9.68 12.71 2.62
C SER A 15 -10.77 12.16 1.70
N LYS A 16 -11.40 13.03 0.89
CA LYS A 16 -12.41 12.60 -0.07
C LYS A 16 -11.81 11.68 -1.16
N LEU A 17 -10.69 12.09 -1.76
CA LEU A 17 -10.00 11.27 -2.76
C LEU A 17 -9.48 9.95 -2.18
N TYR A 18 -8.98 9.96 -0.94
CA TYR A 18 -8.58 8.75 -0.23
C TYR A 18 -9.76 7.78 -0.04
N ILE A 19 -10.91 8.27 0.46
CA ILE A 19 -12.12 7.45 0.62
C ILE A 19 -12.57 6.87 -0.72
N ASP A 20 -12.67 7.71 -1.74
CA ASP A 20 -13.10 7.27 -3.07
C ASP A 20 -12.13 6.22 -3.63
N THR A 21 -10.82 6.36 -3.38
CA THR A 21 -9.81 5.37 -3.76
C THR A 21 -10.01 4.03 -3.05
N LEU A 22 -10.21 4.02 -1.73
CA LEU A 22 -10.43 2.77 -1.00
C LEU A 22 -11.72 2.08 -1.42
N ASN A 23 -12.79 2.85 -1.59
CA ASN A 23 -14.08 2.33 -2.03
C ASN A 23 -14.03 1.71 -3.43
N GLU A 24 -13.37 2.38 -4.37
CA GLU A 24 -13.27 1.93 -5.77
C GLU A 24 -12.25 0.80 -5.96
N CYS A 25 -11.11 0.88 -5.27
CA CYS A 25 -9.94 0.04 -5.59
C CYS A 25 -9.69 -1.08 -4.58
N LEU A 26 -10.00 -0.86 -3.29
CA LEU A 26 -9.64 -1.78 -2.22
C LEU A 26 -10.77 -2.73 -1.85
N ILE A 27 -11.92 -2.21 -1.37
CA ILE A 27 -12.93 -3.00 -0.64
C ILE A 27 -13.33 -4.25 -1.43
N ARG A 28 -13.81 -4.06 -2.66
CA ARG A 28 -14.25 -5.18 -3.51
C ARG A 28 -13.14 -6.19 -3.77
N THR A 29 -11.90 -5.72 -4.00
CA THR A 29 -10.77 -6.60 -4.27
C THR A 29 -10.39 -7.39 -3.01
N ALA A 30 -10.40 -6.73 -1.86
CA ALA A 30 -10.07 -7.33 -0.57
C ALA A 30 -11.08 -8.42 -0.18
N ASP A 31 -12.38 -8.15 -0.32
CA ASP A 31 -13.43 -9.13 -0.02
C ASP A 31 -13.36 -10.37 -0.93
N VAL A 32 -13.02 -10.18 -2.21
CA VAL A 32 -12.83 -11.29 -3.16
C VAL A 32 -11.57 -12.09 -2.82
N TYR A 33 -10.49 -11.43 -2.41
CA TYR A 33 -9.22 -12.09 -2.12
C TYR A 33 -9.15 -12.72 -0.72
N TYR A 34 -9.90 -12.19 0.23
CA TYR A 34 -9.87 -12.55 1.65
C TYR A 34 -11.31 -12.59 2.21
N PRO A 35 -12.13 -13.57 1.78
CA PRO A 35 -13.54 -13.65 2.18
C PRO A 35 -13.73 -13.94 3.68
N GLU A 36 -12.71 -14.50 4.34
CA GLU A 36 -12.68 -14.74 5.78
C GLU A 36 -12.41 -13.45 6.60
N GLY A 37 -12.12 -12.34 5.93
CA GLY A 37 -11.82 -11.05 6.54
C GLY A 37 -10.39 -10.56 6.25
N TRP A 38 -10.22 -9.25 6.38
CA TRP A 38 -8.97 -8.55 6.14
C TRP A 38 -8.83 -7.35 7.10
N ILE A 39 -7.60 -6.89 7.28
CA ILE A 39 -7.26 -5.71 8.09
C ILE A 39 -6.50 -4.73 7.21
N LEU A 40 -6.91 -3.46 7.21
CA LEU A 40 -6.23 -2.38 6.51
C LEU A 40 -4.96 -1.98 7.27
N GLN A 41 -3.81 -1.99 6.60
CA GLN A 41 -2.60 -1.36 7.11
C GLN A 41 -2.32 -0.09 6.31
N GLU A 42 -2.10 1.01 7.00
CA GLU A 42 -1.84 2.33 6.43
C GLU A 42 -0.89 3.14 7.33
N ASP A 43 -0.28 4.20 6.79
CA ASP A 43 0.57 5.09 7.56
C ASP A 43 -0.23 6.10 8.40
N ASN A 44 0.48 6.90 9.20
CA ASN A 44 -0.10 7.93 10.06
C ASN A 44 -0.31 9.28 9.33
N SER A 45 -0.52 9.28 8.01
CA SER A 45 -0.86 10.49 7.26
C SER A 45 -2.10 11.19 7.84
N PRO A 46 -2.10 12.54 7.93
CA PRO A 46 -3.27 13.30 8.42
C PRO A 46 -4.56 13.01 7.65
N VAL A 47 -4.45 12.67 6.37
CA VAL A 47 -5.58 12.30 5.50
C VAL A 47 -6.28 11.05 6.07
N HIS A 48 -5.52 10.01 6.38
CA HIS A 48 -6.03 8.73 6.87
C HIS A 48 -6.65 8.86 8.28
N LYS A 49 -6.12 9.79 9.09
CA LYS A 49 -6.58 10.06 10.46
C LYS A 49 -7.62 11.18 10.57
N SER A 50 -8.01 11.79 9.46
CA SER A 50 -9.03 12.85 9.43
C SER A 50 -10.37 12.33 9.98
N LYS A 51 -11.19 13.23 10.54
CA LYS A 51 -12.53 12.88 11.06
C LYS A 51 -13.36 12.15 10.00
N LEU A 52 -13.39 12.69 8.79
CA LEU A 52 -14.12 12.13 7.66
C LEU A 52 -13.65 10.71 7.32
N SER A 53 -12.34 10.47 7.25
CA SER A 53 -11.79 9.15 6.93
C SER A 53 -12.05 8.13 8.03
N LYS A 54 -12.04 8.54 9.31
CA LYS A 54 -12.37 7.66 10.44
C LYS A 54 -13.84 7.26 10.42
N GLU A 55 -14.74 8.24 10.34
CA GLU A 55 -16.18 7.99 10.29
C GLU A 55 -16.58 7.09 9.12
N TRP A 56 -15.94 7.26 7.96
CA TRP A 56 -16.17 6.39 6.81
C TRP A 56 -15.66 4.95 7.04
N LYS A 57 -14.46 4.76 7.59
CA LYS A 57 -13.94 3.42 7.90
C LYS A 57 -14.82 2.70 8.93
N ASP A 58 -15.31 3.42 9.93
CA ASP A 58 -16.23 2.89 10.92
C ASP A 58 -17.56 2.47 10.28
N SER A 59 -18.12 3.27 9.35
CA SER A 59 -19.36 2.93 8.65
C SER A 59 -19.23 1.71 7.73
N GLU A 60 -18.04 1.50 7.15
CA GLU A 60 -17.73 0.33 6.31
C GLU A 60 -17.22 -0.87 7.11
N ASN A 61 -17.17 -0.79 8.45
CA ASN A 61 -16.62 -1.81 9.35
C ASN A 61 -15.17 -2.22 9.03
N ILE A 62 -14.36 -1.28 8.55
CA ILE A 62 -12.96 -1.55 8.18
C ILE A 62 -12.10 -1.54 9.45
N LEU A 63 -11.53 -2.70 9.77
CA LEU A 63 -10.50 -2.80 10.81
C LEU A 63 -9.18 -2.24 10.30
N VAL A 64 -8.58 -1.32 11.06
CA VAL A 64 -7.27 -0.74 10.75
C VAL A 64 -6.24 -1.27 11.74
N LEU A 65 -5.11 -1.77 11.22
CA LEU A 65 -3.98 -2.20 12.02
C LEU A 65 -3.33 -1.00 12.69
N ASP A 66 -3.13 -1.08 14.01
CA ASP A 66 -2.35 -0.06 14.71
C ASP A 66 -0.89 -0.10 14.24
N TRP A 67 -0.35 1.05 13.87
CA TRP A 67 0.92 1.13 13.18
C TRP A 67 1.81 2.26 13.74
N PRO A 68 3.08 1.97 14.07
CA PRO A 68 3.99 2.97 14.61
C PRO A 68 4.28 4.08 13.60
N ALA A 69 4.37 5.32 14.10
CA ALA A 69 4.78 6.45 13.27
C ALA A 69 6.23 6.29 12.81
N TYR A 70 6.56 6.88 11.65
CA TYR A 70 7.94 6.98 11.14
C TYR A 70 8.69 5.63 10.99
N SER A 71 7.97 4.55 10.66
CA SER A 71 8.54 3.20 10.49
C SER A 71 8.49 2.72 9.02
N PRO A 72 9.22 3.38 8.09
CA PRO A 72 9.20 3.00 6.67
C PRO A 72 9.85 1.63 6.41
N ASP A 73 10.81 1.24 7.25
CA ASP A 73 11.47 -0.07 7.26
C ASP A 73 10.50 -1.24 7.51
N LEU A 74 9.41 -0.96 8.23
CA LEU A 74 8.34 -1.90 8.46
C LEU A 74 7.27 -1.91 7.36
N TYR A 75 7.33 -1.03 6.36
CA TYR A 75 6.25 -0.87 5.37
C TYR A 75 6.50 -1.72 4.12
N PRO A 76 5.77 -2.84 3.89
CA PRO A 76 6.08 -3.76 2.78
C PRO A 76 5.92 -3.12 1.39
N ILE A 77 5.00 -2.15 1.27
CA ILE A 77 4.68 -1.52 -0.01
C ILE A 77 5.82 -0.63 -0.53
N GLU A 78 6.68 -0.09 0.33
CA GLU A 78 7.86 0.68 -0.12
C GLU A 78 8.80 -0.18 -0.98
N ASN A 79 8.94 -1.45 -0.63
CA ASN A 79 9.75 -2.37 -1.41
C ASN A 79 9.12 -2.62 -2.78
N ILE A 80 7.79 -2.75 -2.83
CA ILE A 80 7.05 -2.91 -4.09
C ILE A 80 7.24 -1.66 -4.96
N TRP A 81 7.17 -0.46 -4.37
CA TRP A 81 7.47 0.79 -5.08
C TRP A 81 8.90 0.87 -5.57
N GLY A 82 9.88 0.41 -4.79
CA GLY A 82 11.28 0.33 -5.20
C GLY A 82 11.45 -0.56 -6.43
N VAL A 83 10.80 -1.72 -6.46
CA VAL A 83 10.82 -2.64 -7.61
C VAL A 83 10.12 -2.02 -8.82
N LEU A 84 8.95 -1.40 -8.62
CA LEU A 84 8.22 -0.75 -9.71
C LEU A 84 9.07 0.36 -10.36
N LYS A 85 9.68 1.25 -9.55
CA LYS A 85 10.59 2.30 -10.04
C LYS A 85 11.77 1.71 -10.80
N GLN A 86 12.36 0.63 -10.29
CA GLN A 86 13.46 -0.04 -10.98
C GLN A 86 13.04 -0.59 -12.36
N ARG A 87 11.85 -1.20 -12.47
CA ARG A 87 11.34 -1.69 -13.76
C ARG A 87 11.04 -0.55 -14.73
N LEU A 88 10.41 0.51 -14.25
CA LEU A 88 10.12 1.71 -15.05
C LEU A 88 11.40 2.39 -15.56
N SER A 89 12.47 2.42 -14.74
CA SER A 89 13.76 3.03 -15.13
C SER A 89 14.44 2.34 -16.33
N LYS A 90 14.03 1.11 -16.67
CA LYS A 90 14.54 0.34 -17.81
C LYS A 90 13.72 0.57 -19.09
N ARG A 91 12.60 1.30 -19.01
CA ARG A 91 11.73 1.61 -20.15
C ARG A 91 12.09 2.97 -20.75
N SER A 92 11.94 3.10 -22.06
CA SER A 92 11.99 4.40 -22.74
C SER A 92 10.60 5.03 -22.66
N LEU A 93 10.43 6.03 -21.79
CA LEU A 93 9.16 6.74 -21.59
C LEU A 93 9.35 8.21 -22.00
N ASN A 94 8.50 8.72 -22.89
CA ASN A 94 8.71 10.04 -23.49
C ASN A 94 7.74 11.10 -22.96
N ASN A 95 6.63 10.69 -22.35
CA ASN A 95 5.58 11.58 -21.87
C ASN A 95 4.82 10.94 -20.68
N LEU A 96 3.89 11.71 -20.08
CA LEU A 96 3.11 11.26 -18.94
C LEU A 96 2.17 10.11 -19.28
N ALA A 97 1.56 10.08 -20.47
CA ALA A 97 0.67 8.99 -20.86
C ALA A 97 1.44 7.67 -21.00
N ASP A 98 2.66 7.69 -21.57
CA ASP A 98 3.55 6.53 -21.61
C ASP A 98 3.86 6.02 -20.20
N LEU A 99 4.10 6.94 -19.26
CA LEU A 99 4.41 6.62 -17.87
C LEU A 99 3.20 5.98 -17.16
N GLU A 100 2.00 6.54 -17.31
CA GLU A 100 0.77 6.00 -16.70
C GLU A 100 0.48 4.58 -17.19
N VAL A 101 0.55 4.35 -18.50
CA VAL A 101 0.38 3.02 -19.10
C VAL A 101 1.45 2.06 -18.59
N ALA A 102 2.70 2.50 -18.51
CA ALA A 102 3.79 1.67 -18.02
C ALA A 102 3.64 1.32 -16.53
N ILE A 103 3.19 2.25 -15.69
CA ILE A 103 2.92 2.03 -14.27
C ILE A 103 1.86 0.94 -14.09
N ILE A 104 0.72 1.07 -14.78
CA ILE A 104 -0.38 0.12 -14.68
C ILE A 104 0.06 -1.26 -15.16
N TYR A 105 0.71 -1.33 -16.33
CA TYR A 105 1.21 -2.59 -16.88
C TYR A 105 2.16 -3.31 -15.91
N GLU A 106 3.17 -2.59 -15.40
CA GLU A 106 4.15 -3.20 -14.50
C GLU A 106 3.52 -3.63 -13.17
N TRP A 107 2.57 -2.85 -12.66
CA TRP A 107 1.81 -3.17 -11.44
C TRP A 107 1.02 -4.48 -11.58
N GLU A 108 0.35 -4.68 -12.73
CA GLU A 108 -0.44 -5.89 -13.01
C GLU A 108 0.43 -7.14 -13.20
N THR A 109 1.73 -6.97 -13.49
CA THR A 109 2.65 -8.11 -13.64
C THR A 109 3.15 -8.69 -12.31
N PHE A 110 2.87 -8.04 -11.17
CA PHE A 110 3.28 -8.58 -9.87
C PHE A 110 2.49 -9.83 -9.52
N THR A 111 3.18 -10.96 -9.41
CA THR A 111 2.55 -12.24 -9.09
C THR A 111 2.28 -12.37 -7.58
N PRO A 112 1.26 -13.14 -7.18
CA PRO A 112 1.00 -13.40 -5.75
C PRO A 112 2.21 -13.95 -5.01
N ASP A 113 2.98 -14.85 -5.62
CA ASP A 113 4.16 -15.44 -4.97
C ASP A 113 5.29 -14.43 -4.78
N PHE A 114 5.47 -13.51 -5.73
CA PHE A 114 6.39 -12.39 -5.55
C PHE A 114 5.97 -11.50 -4.37
N LEU A 115 4.68 -11.14 -4.29
CA LEU A 115 4.14 -10.30 -3.24
C LEU A 115 4.23 -10.96 -1.85
N LYS A 116 3.97 -12.27 -1.77
CA LYS A 116 4.07 -13.04 -0.51
C LYS A 116 5.44 -12.90 0.15
N ASN A 117 6.52 -12.87 -0.62
CA ASN A 117 7.87 -12.75 -0.05
C ASN A 117 8.05 -11.47 0.80
N PHE A 118 7.40 -10.37 0.42
CA PHE A 118 7.44 -9.12 1.20
C PHE A 118 6.64 -9.24 2.49
N ILE A 119 5.46 -9.86 2.44
CA ILE A 119 4.60 -10.07 3.61
C ILE A 119 5.24 -11.05 4.59
N LEU A 120 5.78 -12.17 4.09
CA LEU A 120 6.43 -13.20 4.91
C LEU A 120 7.71 -12.71 5.59
N SER A 121 8.31 -11.62 5.12
CA SER A 121 9.45 -10.99 5.78
C SER A 121 9.08 -10.20 7.05
N MET A 122 7.81 -9.83 7.23
CA MET A 122 7.37 -8.93 8.29
C MET A 122 7.65 -9.41 9.71
N PRO A 123 7.42 -10.69 10.08
CA PRO A 123 7.79 -11.17 11.40
C PRO A 123 9.27 -10.97 11.72
N ASN A 124 10.16 -11.18 10.74
CA ASN A 124 11.59 -10.95 10.92
C ASN A 124 11.91 -9.46 11.09
N ARG A 125 11.30 -8.57 10.29
CA ARG A 125 11.49 -7.11 10.42
C ARG A 125 11.06 -6.60 11.79
N VAL A 126 9.89 -7.05 12.26
CA VAL A 126 9.38 -6.71 13.59
C VAL A 126 10.33 -7.20 14.67
N ASN A 127 10.83 -8.43 14.58
CA ASN A 127 11.83 -8.94 15.53
C ASN A 127 13.14 -8.14 15.51
N MET A 128 13.62 -7.72 14.33
CA MET A 128 14.79 -6.86 14.22
C MET A 128 14.56 -5.51 14.90
N CYS A 129 13.39 -4.91 14.71
CA CYS A 129 12.99 -3.64 15.33
C CYS A 129 12.89 -3.76 16.86
N ILE A 130 12.34 -4.88 17.38
CA ILE A 130 12.31 -5.15 18.82
C ILE A 130 13.74 -5.31 19.36
N ASN A 131 14.60 -6.06 18.68
CA ASN A 131 15.98 -6.30 19.09
C ASN A 131 16.85 -5.04 19.00
N SER A 132 16.51 -4.09 18.13
CA SER A 132 17.14 -2.77 18.06
C SER A 132 16.57 -1.77 19.07
N GLY A 133 15.62 -2.18 19.93
CA GLY A 133 14.98 -1.30 20.90
C GLY A 133 14.05 -0.25 20.27
N GLY A 134 13.49 -0.54 19.10
CA GLY A 134 12.65 0.38 18.33
C GLY A 134 13.43 1.29 17.37
N GLU A 135 14.76 1.16 17.30
CA GLU A 135 15.59 1.90 16.37
C GLU A 135 15.43 1.39 14.93
N LYS A 136 15.75 2.27 13.97
CA LYS A 136 15.70 1.97 12.54
C LYS A 136 16.47 0.69 12.21
N ILE A 137 15.83 -0.22 11.48
CA ILE A 137 16.49 -1.41 10.97
C ILE A 137 17.02 -1.19 9.55
N ASN A 138 18.07 -1.91 9.20
CA ASN A 138 18.56 -1.95 7.82
C ASN A 138 17.87 -3.11 7.10
N TYR A 139 16.88 -2.79 6.27
CA TYR A 139 16.10 -3.74 5.47
C TYR A 139 15.93 -3.25 4.04
#